data_AF-A0A957ZU91-F1
#
_entry.id   AF-A0A957ZU91-F1
#
_cell.length_a   1.000
_cell.length_b   1.000
_cell.length_c   1.000
_cell.angle_alpha   90.00
_cell.angle_beta   90.00
_cell.angle_gamma   90.00
#
_symmetry.space_group_name_H-M   'P 1'
#
loop_
_entity.id
_entity.type
_entity.pdbx_description
1 polymer ?
#
loop_
_entity_poly.entity_id
_entity_poly.type
_entity_poly.pdbx_seq_one_letter_code
_entity_poly.pdbx_strand_id
1 'polypeptide(L)'
;MTENEGVTRTGGTSVPRADAAQAAHEPAGRPNAKKKRKDKAVGDKTVGDRAGAKPVVRVRRWKASDIPGLVACHRAAYPEYLADDEHYDERNYRFQLTAFPEGQFLAELNGKVIGYATSIIVQLDDSHIYTYAEITGEGAFTSHNPSGDTLYGADIAVDPAYRGMGVAKKLYKQRRKLMKRYNLRRMVAYGRIPGYTKVAGKMSAEEYVDHVVKGDLTDPSLNAHLKAGYRVKRVMLDILEDGPSLNYCTFLEMLNPDFKPMRRTIETAPLRRPVRKVRVCLAQYMMRPVTGWDDVEESVAFFVNTADRYASHFLVLPELFTAQMFSTMPAEWETRKSVMELASMADRYRATLRALAMRSRIYIVGGTHPTLREGRVYNTAHLFTPSGSIYTQDQLHLPVEERREWGMRPGHDMHLYETPLGRIAIQVSYDIQFPELTRLYALSGAEIVFVPFSTDERIDYHRVRTTAQARAIENSVYVAMTGTVGNLPNRSYVLNYGQAAVFTPSDFFFPPNATAGEADPNVETVVITDLDLGSLVQHRELGDTRPMQDRRPDLYELAGATPVRIVHAE
;
A
#
# COMPACT_ATOMS: atom_id res chain seq x y z
N MET A 1 -48.26 -12.73 34.63
CA MET A 1 -47.30 -12.97 35.72
C MET A 1 -46.13 -12.02 35.46
N THR A 2 -46.25 -10.71 35.71
CA THR A 2 -46.08 -9.97 37.00
C THR A 2 -44.76 -10.29 37.67
N GLU A 3 -43.78 -9.38 37.57
CA GLU A 3 -43.35 -8.40 38.61
C GLU A 3 -42.15 -8.95 39.41
N ASN A 4 -40.97 -8.34 39.37
CA ASN A 4 -40.50 -7.10 40.00
C ASN A 4 -39.94 -7.31 41.44
N GLU A 5 -38.88 -6.56 41.72
CA GLU A 5 -38.27 -6.21 43.02
C GLU A 5 -37.14 -7.08 43.64
N GLY A 6 -36.09 -6.36 44.09
CA GLY A 6 -34.99 -6.88 44.89
C GLY A 6 -33.76 -5.98 44.99
N VAL A 7 -33.92 -4.75 45.49
CA VAL A 7 -32.87 -3.74 45.77
C VAL A 7 -32.02 -4.12 47.00
N THR A 8 -30.71 -3.81 47.01
CA THR A 8 -30.04 -3.05 48.12
C THR A 8 -28.60 -2.64 47.81
N ARG A 9 -28.26 -1.46 48.34
CA ARG A 9 -27.06 -0.61 48.17
C ARG A 9 -25.85 -1.09 48.98
N THR A 10 -24.64 -0.68 48.59
CA THR A 10 -23.79 0.37 49.23
C THR A 10 -22.30 0.20 48.88
N GLY A 11 -21.57 1.31 48.70
CA GLY A 11 -20.11 1.30 48.65
C GLY A 11 -19.52 2.35 47.71
N GLY A 12 -19.52 3.62 48.12
CA GLY A 12 -18.79 4.68 47.44
C GLY A 12 -17.31 4.70 47.84
N THR A 13 -16.45 5.16 46.93
CA THR A 13 -15.30 6.01 47.31
C THR A 13 -14.90 6.88 46.13
N SER A 14 -14.83 8.17 46.46
CA SER A 14 -14.49 9.34 45.67
C SER A 14 -13.03 9.38 45.21
N VAL A 15 -12.79 9.86 43.99
CA VAL A 15 -11.47 10.36 43.54
C VAL A 15 -11.66 11.80 43.07
N PRO A 16 -10.94 12.79 43.62
CA PRO A 16 -11.08 14.18 43.18
C PRO A 16 -10.20 14.47 41.95
N ARG A 17 -10.79 15.21 41.01
CA ARG A 17 -10.10 15.98 39.97
C ARG A 17 -9.37 17.16 40.60
N ALA A 18 -8.20 17.49 40.06
CA ALA A 18 -7.57 18.80 40.24
C ALA A 18 -7.19 19.36 38.87
N ASP A 19 -7.91 20.40 38.47
CA ASP A 19 -7.50 21.38 37.47
C ASP A 19 -6.46 22.33 38.06
N ALA A 20 -5.44 22.72 37.29
CA ALA A 20 -4.81 24.03 37.40
C ALA A 20 -4.01 24.36 36.14
N ALA A 21 -4.45 25.41 35.46
CA ALA A 21 -3.70 26.15 34.43
C ALA A 21 -2.73 27.16 35.09
N GLN A 22 -1.58 27.45 34.46
CA GLN A 22 -1.19 28.81 34.03
C GLN A 22 0.29 28.94 33.58
N ALA A 23 0.39 29.52 32.38
CA ALA A 23 1.38 30.38 31.75
C ALA A 23 2.63 30.96 32.47
N ALA A 24 3.72 30.98 31.68
CA ALA A 24 4.59 32.11 31.30
C ALA A 24 5.86 32.53 32.10
N HIS A 25 6.85 32.85 31.26
CA HIS A 25 7.97 33.81 31.36
C HIS A 25 9.40 33.37 31.75
N GLU A 26 10.30 33.50 30.76
CA GLU A 26 11.73 33.78 30.89
C GLU A 26 12.00 35.08 31.67
N PRO A 27 13.23 35.29 32.19
CA PRO A 27 14.10 36.22 31.46
C PRO A 27 15.61 35.87 31.45
N ALA A 28 16.29 36.52 30.50
CA ALA A 28 17.72 36.48 30.24
C ALA A 28 18.57 37.42 31.13
N GLY A 29 19.88 37.12 31.24
CA GLY A 29 20.94 38.13 31.03
C GLY A 29 21.91 38.48 32.16
N ARG A 30 23.12 37.86 32.13
CA ARG A 30 24.52 38.44 32.20
C ARG A 30 24.92 39.34 33.41
N PRO A 31 26.22 39.71 33.67
CA PRO A 31 27.40 39.74 32.77
C PRO A 31 28.82 39.41 33.34
N ASN A 32 29.77 39.22 32.40
CA ASN A 32 31.20 39.68 32.28
C ASN A 32 32.16 39.74 33.49
N ALA A 33 33.50 39.72 33.38
CA ALA A 33 34.53 39.42 32.37
C ALA A 33 35.90 39.85 32.98
N LYS A 34 37.01 39.14 32.75
CA LYS A 34 38.41 39.68 32.73
C LYS A 34 39.25 38.79 31.80
N LYS A 35 39.56 39.13 30.53
CA LYS A 35 40.55 40.09 29.93
C LYS A 35 42.04 39.80 30.25
N LYS A 36 42.79 39.37 29.22
CA LYS A 36 43.98 40.02 28.56
C LYS A 36 44.53 39.03 27.49
N ARG A 37 44.42 39.27 26.17
CA ARG A 37 45.18 40.14 25.22
C ARG A 37 46.70 39.92 25.26
N LYS A 38 47.49 39.92 24.17
CA LYS A 38 47.38 39.71 22.70
C LYS A 38 48.83 39.86 22.15
N ASP A 39 49.02 39.61 20.85
CA ASP A 39 50.16 39.99 19.98
C ASP A 39 51.32 38.98 19.88
N LYS A 40 51.98 38.72 18.74
CA LYS A 40 51.70 38.78 17.28
C LYS A 40 52.97 38.21 16.63
N ALA A 41 52.90 37.42 15.55
CA ALA A 41 53.85 37.44 14.42
C ALA A 41 53.48 36.39 13.36
N VAL A 42 53.63 36.79 12.10
CA VAL A 42 53.49 36.00 10.86
C VAL A 42 54.90 35.75 10.32
N GLY A 43 55.19 34.57 9.76
CA GLY A 43 56.39 34.37 8.92
C GLY A 43 56.90 32.93 8.77
N ASP A 44 56.42 32.28 7.70
CA ASP A 44 57.12 31.42 6.73
C ASP A 44 57.98 30.18 7.15
N LYS A 45 57.83 29.15 6.30
CA LYS A 45 58.68 28.00 5.98
C LYS A 45 58.48 26.62 6.62
N THR A 46 58.27 25.70 5.67
CA THR A 46 58.77 24.32 5.54
C THR A 46 58.01 23.19 6.24
N VAL A 47 57.28 22.46 5.39
CA VAL A 47 57.21 21.00 5.27
C VAL A 47 57.99 20.26 6.37
N GLY A 48 57.24 19.71 7.32
CA GLY A 48 57.71 18.81 8.35
C GLY A 48 56.70 17.67 8.49
N ASP A 49 57.08 16.55 7.89
CA ASP A 49 56.41 15.25 7.87
C ASP A 49 55.84 14.85 9.25
N ARG A 50 54.54 14.59 9.34
CA ARG A 50 53.93 13.87 10.47
C ARG A 50 53.33 12.57 9.97
N ALA A 51 54.22 11.68 9.55
CA ALA A 51 53.99 10.24 9.56
C ALA A 51 53.74 9.78 11.01
N GLY A 52 52.61 9.13 11.27
CA GLY A 52 52.39 8.44 12.55
C GLY A 52 50.95 8.22 13.02
N ALA A 53 49.93 8.83 12.42
CA ALA A 53 48.54 8.46 12.74
C ALA A 53 48.17 7.19 11.96
N LYS A 54 47.99 6.05 12.66
CA LYS A 54 47.48 4.82 12.03
C LYS A 54 46.20 5.16 11.24
N PRO A 55 46.09 4.77 9.95
CA PRO A 55 44.92 5.07 9.14
C PRO A 55 43.65 4.53 9.82
N VAL A 56 42.79 5.41 10.32
CA VAL A 56 41.58 5.03 11.05
C VAL A 56 40.44 4.83 10.06
N VAL A 57 40.09 3.57 9.79
CA VAL A 57 38.87 3.24 9.04
C VAL A 57 37.65 3.65 9.85
N ARG A 58 36.87 4.61 9.33
CA ARG A 58 35.61 5.07 9.91
C ARG A 58 34.43 4.37 9.22
N VAL A 59 33.47 3.90 10.00
CA VAL A 59 32.22 3.32 9.45
C VAL A 59 31.05 4.20 9.86
N ARG A 60 30.23 4.59 8.89
CA ARG A 60 29.05 5.46 9.07
C ARG A 60 27.94 5.09 8.11
N ARG A 61 26.78 5.74 8.24
CA ARG A 61 25.69 5.63 7.25
C ARG A 61 26.04 6.35 5.96
N TRP A 62 25.41 5.91 4.88
CA TRP A 62 25.47 6.56 3.58
C TRP A 62 24.88 7.97 3.61
N LYS A 63 25.30 8.78 2.67
CA LYS A 63 24.65 9.99 2.20
C LYS A 63 24.52 9.88 0.68
N ALA A 64 23.59 10.63 0.08
CA ALA A 64 23.42 10.64 -1.36
C ALA A 64 24.73 11.00 -2.11
N SER A 65 25.56 11.88 -1.53
CA SER A 65 26.87 12.27 -2.08
C SER A 65 27.91 11.14 -2.11
N ASP A 66 27.70 10.05 -1.38
CA ASP A 66 28.64 8.92 -1.32
C ASP A 66 28.41 7.90 -2.45
N ILE A 67 27.26 7.96 -3.12
CA ILE A 67 26.80 6.97 -4.11
C ILE A 67 27.81 6.71 -5.23
N PRO A 68 28.43 7.72 -5.85
CA PRO A 68 29.47 7.47 -6.86
C PRO A 68 30.66 6.66 -6.30
N GLY A 69 31.04 6.90 -5.04
CA GLY A 69 32.10 6.16 -4.36
C GLY A 69 31.71 4.73 -4.01
N LEU A 70 30.42 4.47 -3.76
CA LEU A 70 29.88 3.13 -3.52
C LEU A 70 29.91 2.29 -4.80
N VAL A 71 29.45 2.86 -5.93
CA VAL A 71 29.52 2.21 -7.26
C VAL A 71 30.97 1.89 -7.63
N ALA A 72 31.90 2.83 -7.43
CA ALA A 72 33.32 2.60 -7.67
C ALA A 72 33.90 1.47 -6.79
N CYS A 73 33.49 1.41 -5.51
CA CYS A 73 33.90 0.36 -4.60
C CYS A 73 33.32 -1.01 -4.98
N HIS A 74 32.07 -1.07 -5.45
CA HIS A 74 31.44 -2.31 -5.93
C HIS A 74 32.21 -2.86 -7.12
N ARG A 75 32.41 -2.04 -8.16
CA ARG A 75 33.15 -2.40 -9.37
C ARG A 75 34.58 -2.88 -9.08
N ALA A 76 35.25 -2.29 -8.10
CA ALA A 76 36.58 -2.73 -7.68
C ALA A 76 36.55 -4.09 -6.95
N ALA A 77 35.52 -4.35 -6.14
CA ALA A 77 35.40 -5.58 -5.38
C ALA A 77 34.92 -6.77 -6.22
N TYR A 78 34.10 -6.50 -7.24
CA TYR A 78 33.38 -7.45 -8.08
C TYR A 78 33.53 -7.11 -9.57
N PRO A 79 34.75 -7.12 -10.13
CA PRO A 79 34.98 -6.78 -11.54
C PRO A 79 34.30 -7.74 -12.54
N GLU A 80 33.91 -8.93 -12.09
CA GLU A 80 33.22 -9.95 -12.88
C GLU A 80 31.73 -9.66 -13.14
N TYR A 81 31.09 -8.84 -12.31
CA TYR A 81 29.74 -8.34 -12.57
C TYR A 81 29.89 -7.23 -13.62
N LEU A 82 29.45 -7.50 -14.85
CA LEU A 82 29.63 -6.63 -16.01
C LEU A 82 29.16 -5.20 -15.73
N ALA A 83 29.71 -4.22 -16.45
CA ALA A 83 29.39 -2.80 -16.32
C ALA A 83 27.90 -2.45 -16.57
N ASP A 84 27.11 -3.39 -17.09
CA ASP A 84 25.69 -3.28 -17.44
C ASP A 84 24.75 -3.98 -16.44
N ASP A 85 25.23 -4.46 -15.28
CA ASP A 85 24.33 -4.97 -14.23
C ASP A 85 23.54 -3.81 -13.60
N GLU A 86 22.28 -3.66 -14.00
CA GLU A 86 21.39 -2.59 -13.58
C GLU A 86 21.23 -2.53 -12.04
N HIS A 87 21.47 -3.62 -11.30
CA HIS A 87 21.29 -3.70 -9.86
C HIS A 87 22.27 -2.84 -9.04
N TYR A 88 23.45 -2.55 -9.57
CA TYR A 88 24.57 -1.93 -8.82
C TYR A 88 25.02 -0.58 -9.41
N ASP A 89 24.05 0.23 -9.83
CA ASP A 89 24.25 1.57 -10.36
C ASP A 89 23.88 2.68 -9.35
N GLU A 90 24.07 3.95 -9.75
CA GLU A 90 23.70 5.06 -8.88
C GLU A 90 22.19 5.14 -8.62
N ARG A 91 21.37 4.71 -9.58
CA ARG A 91 19.91 4.80 -9.50
C ARG A 91 19.38 3.84 -8.44
N ASN A 92 19.79 2.58 -8.47
CA ASN A 92 19.40 1.58 -7.50
C ASN A 92 19.95 1.87 -6.11
N TYR A 93 21.19 2.35 -5.98
CA TYR A 93 21.68 2.82 -4.67
C TYR A 93 20.91 4.02 -4.12
N ARG A 94 20.33 4.89 -4.96
CA ARG A 94 19.40 5.93 -4.50
C ARG A 94 18.09 5.32 -3.99
N PHE A 95 17.54 4.30 -4.66
CA PHE A 95 16.36 3.60 -4.18
C PHE A 95 16.63 2.89 -2.85
N GLN A 96 17.72 2.14 -2.73
CA GLN A 96 18.13 1.47 -1.49
C GLN A 96 18.29 2.46 -0.32
N LEU A 97 18.95 3.60 -0.59
CA LEU A 97 19.13 4.65 0.42
C LEU A 97 17.80 5.27 0.84
N THR A 98 16.85 5.43 -0.09
CA THR A 98 15.52 5.98 0.19
C THR A 98 14.66 4.98 0.97
N ALA A 99 14.70 3.71 0.58
CA ALA A 99 13.90 2.65 1.18
C ALA A 99 14.30 2.37 2.63
N PHE A 100 15.61 2.27 2.93
CA PHE A 100 16.07 2.03 4.29
C PHE A 100 17.40 2.73 4.62
N PRO A 101 17.38 4.04 4.93
CA PRO A 101 18.59 4.83 5.18
C PRO A 101 19.47 4.28 6.32
N GLU A 102 18.86 3.72 7.37
CA GLU A 102 19.59 3.17 8.51
C GLU A 102 20.26 1.83 8.24
N GLY A 103 19.84 1.13 7.19
CA GLY A 103 20.38 -0.14 6.73
C GLY A 103 21.67 -0.02 5.93
N GLN A 104 21.98 1.18 5.42
CA GLN A 104 23.07 1.38 4.47
C GLN A 104 24.32 1.94 5.16
N PHE A 105 25.41 1.16 5.18
CA PHE A 105 26.67 1.52 5.84
C PHE A 105 27.82 1.57 4.86
N LEU A 106 28.72 2.53 5.06
CA LEU A 106 29.99 2.60 4.33
C LEU A 106 31.16 2.65 5.30
N ALA A 107 32.31 2.18 4.82
CA ALA A 107 33.61 2.34 5.43
C ALA A 107 34.44 3.29 4.58
N GLU A 108 35.02 4.29 5.22
CA GLU A 108 35.87 5.28 4.56
C GLU A 108 37.23 5.41 5.24
N LEU A 109 38.23 5.73 4.42
CA LEU A 109 39.58 6.07 4.84
C LEU A 109 40.04 7.30 4.07
N ASN A 110 40.45 8.35 4.80
CA ASN A 110 40.86 9.64 4.21
C ASN A 110 39.83 10.23 3.21
N GLY A 111 38.54 10.05 3.49
CA GLY A 111 37.44 10.53 2.64
C GLY A 111 37.10 9.64 1.45
N LYS A 112 37.89 8.60 1.16
CA LYS A 112 37.59 7.60 0.12
C LYS A 112 36.73 6.46 0.70
N VAL A 113 35.67 6.08 -0.01
CA VAL A 113 34.89 4.86 0.27
C VAL A 113 35.75 3.64 -0.06
N ILE A 114 35.96 2.76 0.92
CA ILE A 114 36.81 1.55 0.79
C ILE A 114 36.03 0.25 1.06
N GLY A 115 34.75 0.37 1.36
CA GLY A 115 33.84 -0.76 1.54
C GLY A 115 32.45 -0.29 1.91
N TYR A 116 31.45 -1.13 1.72
CA TYR A 116 30.07 -0.84 2.10
C TYR A 116 29.30 -2.11 2.45
N ALA A 117 28.15 -1.93 3.08
CA ALA A 117 27.20 -2.99 3.37
C ALA A 117 25.78 -2.43 3.26
N THR A 118 24.95 -3.09 2.45
CA THR A 118 23.54 -2.75 2.27
C THR A 118 22.66 -3.72 3.02
N SER A 119 21.54 -3.28 3.56
CA SER A 119 20.65 -4.17 4.30
C SER A 119 19.23 -3.73 4.16
N ILE A 120 18.32 -4.67 4.35
CA ILE A 120 16.88 -4.47 4.28
C ILE A 120 16.22 -5.33 5.35
N ILE A 121 15.19 -4.80 6.02
CA ILE A 121 14.35 -5.61 6.91
C ILE A 121 13.25 -6.23 6.07
N VAL A 122 13.03 -7.53 6.24
CA VAL A 122 12.06 -8.35 5.51
C VAL A 122 11.36 -9.34 6.44
N GLN A 123 10.21 -9.85 6.00
CA GLN A 123 9.55 -11.00 6.62
C GLN A 123 9.69 -12.18 5.65
N LEU A 124 10.38 -13.23 6.07
CA LEU A 124 10.59 -14.42 5.25
C LEU A 124 9.82 -15.60 5.83
N ASP A 125 9.16 -16.36 4.95
CA ASP A 125 8.64 -17.68 5.27
C ASP A 125 9.78 -18.71 5.20
N ASP A 126 10.00 -19.46 6.28
CA ASP A 126 11.05 -20.47 6.36
C ASP A 126 10.77 -21.70 5.46
N SER A 127 9.53 -21.87 4.97
CA SER A 127 9.13 -22.93 4.05
C SER A 127 9.35 -22.60 2.58
N HIS A 128 9.53 -21.32 2.24
CA HIS A 128 9.70 -20.86 0.86
C HIS A 128 11.17 -20.50 0.58
N ILE A 129 11.60 -20.71 -0.67
CA ILE A 129 12.94 -20.34 -1.14
C ILE A 129 12.78 -19.10 -2.01
N TYR A 130 13.26 -17.96 -1.51
CA TYR A 130 13.18 -16.68 -2.21
C TYR A 130 14.45 -16.42 -3.03
N THR A 131 14.34 -15.93 -4.24
CA THR A 131 15.46 -15.41 -5.03
C THR A 131 16.01 -14.10 -4.46
N TYR A 132 17.21 -13.68 -4.89
CA TYR A 132 17.71 -12.34 -4.53
C TYR A 132 16.76 -11.23 -4.98
N ALA A 133 16.23 -11.35 -6.20
CA ALA A 133 15.27 -10.41 -6.79
C ALA A 133 14.01 -10.27 -5.94
N GLU A 134 13.40 -11.38 -5.50
CA GLU A 134 12.21 -11.35 -4.64
C GLU A 134 12.47 -10.73 -3.26
N ILE A 135 13.62 -11.05 -2.64
CA ILE A 135 13.93 -10.49 -1.31
C ILE A 135 14.22 -8.99 -1.39
N THR A 136 14.84 -8.52 -2.47
CA THR A 136 15.33 -7.14 -2.59
C THR A 136 14.47 -6.25 -3.47
N GLY A 137 13.47 -6.78 -4.18
CA GLY A 137 12.71 -6.04 -5.18
C GLY A 137 13.59 -5.56 -6.33
N GLU A 138 14.23 -6.50 -7.03
CA GLU A 138 15.18 -6.23 -8.12
C GLU A 138 16.30 -5.26 -7.71
N GLY A 139 16.84 -5.44 -6.50
CA GLY A 139 17.91 -4.58 -5.96
C GLY A 139 17.49 -3.17 -5.54
N ALA A 140 16.25 -2.73 -5.79
CA ALA A 140 15.77 -1.39 -5.44
C ALA A 140 15.31 -1.25 -3.97
N PHE A 141 15.21 -2.35 -3.23
CA PHE A 141 14.72 -2.47 -1.85
C PHE A 141 13.24 -2.06 -1.67
N THR A 142 12.42 -2.23 -2.71
CA THR A 142 10.96 -1.97 -2.64
C THR A 142 10.26 -2.91 -1.66
N SER A 143 10.79 -4.10 -1.44
CA SER A 143 10.32 -5.10 -0.47
C SER A 143 10.62 -4.75 1.00
N HIS A 144 11.17 -3.57 1.29
CA HIS A 144 11.56 -3.19 2.64
C HIS A 144 10.34 -3.16 3.57
N ASN A 145 10.39 -3.98 4.61
CA ASN A 145 9.35 -4.08 5.61
C ASN A 145 9.91 -3.78 7.00
N PRO A 146 9.74 -2.56 7.53
CA PRO A 146 10.17 -2.20 8.89
C PRO A 146 9.59 -3.10 9.99
N SER A 147 8.44 -3.75 9.73
CA SER A 147 7.78 -4.69 10.66
C SER A 147 8.27 -6.13 10.50
N GLY A 148 9.17 -6.41 9.54
CA GLY A 148 9.77 -7.73 9.32
C GLY A 148 10.65 -8.18 10.49
N ASP A 149 10.88 -9.50 10.58
CA ASP A 149 11.62 -10.12 11.68
C ASP A 149 13.07 -10.46 11.36
N THR A 150 13.45 -10.26 10.11
CA THR A 150 14.73 -10.71 9.56
C THR A 150 15.44 -9.54 8.92
N LEU A 151 16.70 -9.32 9.29
CA LEU A 151 17.59 -8.42 8.55
C LEU A 151 18.20 -9.21 7.39
N TYR A 152 17.87 -8.86 6.16
CA TYR A 152 18.56 -9.41 5.00
C TYR A 152 19.80 -8.57 4.69
N GLY A 153 20.97 -9.22 4.69
CA GLY A 153 22.24 -8.60 4.33
C GLY A 153 22.47 -8.66 2.83
N ALA A 154 21.79 -7.79 2.08
CA ALA A 154 21.71 -7.82 0.62
C ALA A 154 23.08 -7.85 -0.08
N ASP A 155 23.97 -6.90 0.22
CA ASP A 155 25.30 -6.88 -0.38
C ASP A 155 26.37 -6.30 0.56
N ILE A 156 27.59 -6.81 0.50
CA ILE A 156 28.73 -6.31 1.27
C ILE A 156 29.99 -6.37 0.42
N ALA A 157 30.66 -5.24 0.24
CA ALA A 157 31.89 -5.17 -0.55
C ALA A 157 33.02 -4.51 0.23
N VAL A 158 34.25 -4.94 -0.08
CA VAL A 158 35.49 -4.31 0.38
C VAL A 158 36.45 -4.24 -0.80
N ASP A 159 36.88 -3.02 -1.12
CA ASP A 159 37.88 -2.76 -2.17
C ASP A 159 39.12 -3.66 -1.92
N PRO A 160 39.57 -4.44 -2.93
CA PRO A 160 40.67 -5.39 -2.79
C PRO A 160 41.94 -4.79 -2.18
N ALA A 161 42.25 -3.52 -2.47
CA ALA A 161 43.43 -2.84 -1.96
C ALA A 161 43.40 -2.58 -0.44
N TYR A 162 42.24 -2.69 0.19
CA TYR A 162 42.03 -2.44 1.63
C TYR A 162 41.55 -3.69 2.40
N ARG A 163 41.59 -4.87 1.76
CA ARG A 163 41.35 -6.15 2.44
C ARG A 163 42.43 -6.38 3.51
N GLY A 164 42.10 -7.15 4.55
CA GLY A 164 42.99 -7.36 5.70
C GLY A 164 42.99 -6.23 6.75
N MET A 165 42.45 -5.04 6.46
CA MET A 165 42.33 -3.93 7.41
C MET A 165 41.12 -4.04 8.37
N GLY A 166 40.42 -5.18 8.38
CA GLY A 166 39.25 -5.41 9.24
C GLY A 166 37.98 -4.65 8.84
N VAL A 167 37.89 -4.14 7.61
CA VAL A 167 36.73 -3.38 7.08
C VAL A 167 35.42 -4.17 7.21
N ALA A 168 35.37 -5.39 6.66
CA ALA A 168 34.18 -6.25 6.72
C ALA A 168 33.74 -6.52 8.17
N LYS A 169 34.69 -6.77 9.09
CA LYS A 169 34.40 -6.97 10.52
C LYS A 169 33.69 -5.75 11.13
N LYS A 170 34.08 -4.52 10.75
CA LYS A 170 33.43 -3.30 11.21
C LYS A 170 32.04 -3.11 10.59
N LEU A 171 31.83 -3.44 9.32
CA LEU A 171 30.53 -3.39 8.65
C LEU A 171 29.53 -4.40 9.28
N TYR A 172 29.94 -5.66 9.47
CA TYR A 172 29.13 -6.65 10.19
C TYR A 172 28.81 -6.25 11.62
N LYS A 173 29.72 -5.51 12.29
CA LYS A 173 29.43 -4.97 13.62
C LYS A 173 28.28 -3.96 13.57
N GLN A 174 28.15 -3.15 12.52
CA GLN A 174 27.02 -2.23 12.36
C GLN A 174 25.72 -2.96 12.03
N ARG A 175 25.74 -3.94 11.11
CA ARG A 175 24.55 -4.77 10.84
C ARG A 175 24.05 -5.48 12.10
N ARG A 176 24.94 -6.04 12.92
CA ARG A 176 24.56 -6.66 14.20
C ARG A 176 23.96 -5.65 15.18
N LYS A 177 24.50 -4.43 15.26
CA LYS A 177 23.89 -3.35 16.05
C LYS A 177 22.50 -2.99 15.53
N LEU A 178 22.31 -2.99 14.21
CA LEU A 178 21.02 -2.73 13.57
C LEU A 178 20.01 -3.83 13.93
N MET A 179 20.38 -5.10 13.76
CA MET A 179 19.57 -6.27 14.14
C MET A 179 19.14 -6.21 15.61
N LYS A 180 20.05 -5.84 16.51
CA LYS A 180 19.74 -5.65 17.94
C LYS A 180 18.84 -4.43 18.20
N ARG A 181 19.10 -3.31 17.52
CA ARG A 181 18.33 -2.07 17.67
C ARG A 181 16.87 -2.25 17.30
N TYR A 182 16.60 -2.94 16.20
CA TYR A 182 15.25 -3.25 15.72
C TYR A 182 14.67 -4.53 16.34
N ASN A 183 15.33 -5.14 17.34
CA ASN A 183 14.90 -6.37 18.00
C ASN A 183 14.48 -7.47 17.00
N LEU A 184 15.29 -7.69 15.95
CA LEU A 184 15.01 -8.67 14.90
C LEU A 184 15.38 -10.08 15.36
N ARG A 185 14.66 -11.10 14.90
CA ARG A 185 14.88 -12.52 15.25
C ARG A 185 16.24 -13.00 14.77
N ARG A 186 16.61 -12.61 13.55
CA ARG A 186 17.80 -13.10 12.86
C ARG A 186 18.28 -12.14 11.78
N MET A 187 19.46 -12.42 11.25
CA MET A 187 19.98 -11.85 10.02
C MET A 187 20.29 -12.98 9.05
N VAL A 188 19.87 -12.85 7.80
CA VAL A 188 20.13 -13.85 6.75
C VAL A 188 20.80 -13.22 5.53
N ALA A 189 21.47 -14.02 4.70
CA ALA A 189 22.12 -13.57 3.48
C ALA A 189 22.35 -14.76 2.52
N TYR A 190 22.49 -14.46 1.22
CA TYR A 190 23.09 -15.41 0.28
C TYR A 190 24.59 -15.15 0.19
N GLY A 191 25.38 -16.19 0.45
CA GLY A 191 26.85 -16.12 0.43
C GLY A 191 27.42 -16.81 -0.79
N ARG A 192 28.19 -16.06 -1.59
CA ARG A 192 28.98 -16.59 -2.72
C ARG A 192 30.06 -17.55 -2.23
N ILE A 193 30.42 -18.53 -3.06
CA ILE A 193 31.47 -19.53 -2.81
C ILE A 193 32.46 -19.63 -4.00
N PRO A 194 33.15 -18.52 -4.35
CA PRO A 194 33.94 -18.44 -5.58
C PRO A 194 35.13 -19.40 -5.63
N GLY A 195 35.54 -19.97 -4.49
CA GLY A 195 36.58 -21.00 -4.45
C GLY A 195 36.14 -22.35 -5.02
N TYR A 196 34.83 -22.61 -5.12
CA TYR A 196 34.27 -23.88 -5.58
C TYR A 196 34.70 -24.25 -7.01
N THR A 197 34.81 -23.27 -7.91
CA THR A 197 35.21 -23.49 -9.31
C THR A 197 36.54 -24.22 -9.45
N LYS A 198 37.45 -24.11 -8.47
CA LYS A 198 38.77 -24.79 -8.50
C LYS A 198 38.70 -26.30 -8.22
N VAL A 199 37.61 -26.74 -7.60
CA VAL A 199 37.38 -28.14 -7.20
C VAL A 199 36.12 -28.74 -7.82
N ALA A 200 35.38 -27.95 -8.61
CA ALA A 200 34.25 -28.41 -9.39
C ALA A 200 34.65 -29.63 -10.24
N GLY A 201 33.88 -30.71 -10.13
CA GLY A 201 34.17 -32.00 -10.75
C GLY A 201 34.98 -32.98 -9.90
N LYS A 202 35.50 -32.56 -8.73
CA LYS A 202 36.14 -33.46 -7.74
C LYS A 202 35.28 -33.71 -6.50
N MET A 203 34.38 -32.80 -6.18
CA MET A 203 33.42 -32.87 -5.08
C MET A 203 32.19 -32.01 -5.41
N SER A 204 31.06 -32.24 -4.76
CA SER A 204 29.86 -31.41 -4.89
C SER A 204 30.02 -30.06 -4.18
N ALA A 205 29.12 -29.12 -4.45
CA ALA A 205 29.11 -27.81 -3.78
C ALA A 205 28.82 -27.96 -2.27
N GLU A 206 27.95 -28.89 -1.90
CA GLU A 206 27.63 -29.26 -0.52
C GLU A 206 28.88 -29.80 0.18
N GLU A 207 29.57 -30.76 -0.43
CA GLU A 207 30.81 -31.33 0.12
C GLU A 207 31.89 -30.25 0.29
N TYR A 208 32.05 -29.38 -0.70
CA TYR A 208 32.96 -28.23 -0.63
C TYR A 208 32.64 -27.31 0.55
N VAL A 209 31.38 -26.92 0.70
CA VAL A 209 30.92 -26.05 1.78
C VAL A 209 31.12 -26.72 3.14
N ASP A 210 30.84 -28.01 3.26
CA ASP A 210 31.07 -28.77 4.49
C ASP A 210 32.55 -28.78 4.89
N HIS A 211 33.46 -28.99 3.95
CA HIS A 211 34.89 -28.89 4.19
C HIS A 211 35.33 -27.47 4.60
N VAL A 212 34.75 -26.42 4.00
CA VAL A 212 35.03 -25.04 4.40
C VAL A 212 34.50 -24.73 5.81
N VAL A 213 33.32 -25.26 6.17
CA VAL A 213 32.73 -25.10 7.51
C VAL A 213 33.53 -25.85 8.57
N LYS A 214 34.05 -27.04 8.25
CA LYS A 214 34.95 -27.84 9.13
C LYS A 214 36.34 -27.22 9.28
N GLY A 215 36.76 -26.41 8.31
CA GLY A 215 38.07 -25.75 8.27
C GLY A 215 39.14 -26.52 7.49
N ASP A 216 38.75 -27.56 6.76
CA ASP A 216 39.64 -28.34 5.88
C ASP A 216 40.00 -27.55 4.62
N LEU A 217 39.05 -26.72 4.14
CA LEU A 217 39.21 -25.86 2.99
C LEU A 217 38.98 -24.38 3.36
N THR A 218 39.44 -23.50 2.49
CA THR A 218 39.21 -22.06 2.62
C THR A 218 38.52 -21.51 1.38
N ASP A 219 37.45 -20.75 1.59
CA ASP A 219 36.76 -19.96 0.59
C ASP A 219 36.90 -18.45 0.91
N PRO A 220 37.30 -17.62 -0.06
CA PRO A 220 37.52 -16.19 0.15
C PRO A 220 36.30 -15.41 0.68
N SER A 221 35.08 -15.86 0.37
CA SER A 221 33.82 -15.19 0.71
C SER A 221 33.17 -15.85 1.94
N LEU A 222 32.92 -17.15 1.88
CA LEU A 222 32.20 -17.89 2.92
C LEU A 222 32.92 -17.83 4.28
N ASN A 223 34.25 -17.93 4.33
CA ASN A 223 34.95 -17.80 5.61
C ASN A 223 34.76 -16.42 6.26
N ALA A 224 34.52 -15.35 5.50
CA ALA A 224 34.24 -14.03 6.06
C ALA A 224 32.86 -14.00 6.76
N HIS A 225 31.85 -14.65 6.18
CA HIS A 225 30.53 -14.82 6.78
C HIS A 225 30.58 -15.68 8.05
N LEU A 226 31.28 -16.81 8.00
CA LEU A 226 31.45 -17.70 9.15
C LEU A 226 32.14 -16.98 10.32
N LYS A 227 33.24 -16.24 10.04
CA LYS A 227 33.94 -15.41 11.04
C LYS A 227 33.07 -14.27 11.58
N ALA A 228 32.10 -13.77 10.82
CA ALA A 228 31.15 -12.77 11.28
C ALA A 228 30.09 -13.35 12.24
N GLY A 229 29.90 -14.67 12.22
CA GLY A 229 28.98 -15.42 13.08
C GLY A 229 27.79 -16.04 12.35
N TYR A 230 27.79 -16.05 11.01
CA TYR A 230 26.77 -16.79 10.26
C TYR A 230 27.02 -18.30 10.35
N ARG A 231 25.95 -19.06 10.18
CA ARG A 231 25.96 -20.49 9.97
C ARG A 231 25.36 -20.79 8.60
N VAL A 232 25.91 -21.78 7.91
CA VAL A 232 25.31 -22.29 6.67
C VAL A 232 24.11 -23.15 7.04
N LYS A 233 22.97 -22.88 6.40
CA LYS A 233 21.73 -23.66 6.57
C LYS A 233 21.52 -24.66 5.44
N ARG A 234 21.89 -24.27 4.22
CA ARG A 234 21.82 -25.10 3.00
C ARG A 234 22.70 -24.48 1.90
N VAL A 235 23.06 -25.30 0.93
CA VAL A 235 23.62 -24.89 -0.36
C VAL A 235 22.48 -24.89 -1.38
N MET A 236 22.48 -23.93 -2.30
CA MET A 236 21.44 -23.76 -3.32
C MET A 236 22.07 -23.43 -4.66
N LEU A 237 21.35 -23.75 -5.72
CA LEU A 237 21.73 -23.51 -7.11
C LEU A 237 20.72 -22.53 -7.74
N ASP A 238 21.19 -21.64 -8.62
CA ASP A 238 20.38 -20.71 -9.42
C ASP A 238 19.49 -19.75 -8.61
N ILE A 239 19.92 -19.42 -7.39
CA ILE A 239 19.30 -18.36 -6.55
C ILE A 239 19.95 -16.98 -6.79
N LEU A 240 21.22 -17.00 -7.21
CA LEU A 240 22.05 -15.84 -7.51
C LEU A 240 22.85 -16.17 -8.77
N GLU A 241 22.85 -15.28 -9.75
CA GLU A 241 23.75 -15.38 -10.90
C GLU A 241 25.17 -15.00 -10.45
N ASP A 242 26.07 -15.98 -10.42
CA ASP A 242 27.47 -15.80 -10.02
C ASP A 242 28.36 -16.84 -10.70
N GLY A 243 28.92 -16.45 -11.85
CA GLY A 243 29.81 -17.30 -12.65
C GLY A 243 30.96 -17.90 -11.85
N PRO A 244 31.72 -17.13 -11.05
CA PRO A 244 32.78 -17.65 -10.19
C PRO A 244 32.36 -18.72 -9.17
N SER A 245 31.09 -18.77 -8.77
CA SER A 245 30.55 -19.82 -7.88
C SER A 245 29.77 -20.90 -8.65
N LEU A 246 29.75 -20.86 -9.99
CA LEU A 246 28.93 -21.73 -10.83
C LEU A 246 27.44 -21.68 -10.46
N ASN A 247 26.93 -20.48 -10.13
CA ASN A 247 25.57 -20.21 -9.61
C ASN A 247 25.20 -20.92 -8.29
N TYR A 248 26.15 -21.58 -7.64
CA TYR A 248 25.94 -22.08 -6.30
C TYR A 248 26.10 -20.96 -5.28
N CYS A 249 25.25 -20.96 -4.26
CA CYS A 249 25.38 -20.07 -3.12
C CYS A 249 24.98 -20.76 -1.81
N THR A 250 25.35 -20.15 -0.69
CA THR A 250 24.97 -20.61 0.65
C THR A 250 23.82 -19.77 1.19
N PHE A 251 22.81 -20.41 1.78
CA PHE A 251 21.87 -19.70 2.65
C PHE A 251 22.48 -19.58 4.05
N LEU A 252 22.77 -18.34 4.45
CA LEU A 252 23.43 -18.02 5.70
C LEU A 252 22.44 -17.48 6.71
N GLU A 253 22.49 -17.98 7.95
CA GLU A 253 21.66 -17.51 9.06
C GLU A 253 22.53 -17.14 10.28
N MET A 254 22.23 -15.98 10.86
CA MET A 254 22.76 -15.54 12.15
C MET A 254 21.59 -15.21 13.07
N LEU A 255 21.41 -15.99 14.13
CA LEU A 255 20.37 -15.73 15.13
C LEU A 255 20.76 -14.52 16.00
N ASN A 256 19.76 -13.74 16.41
CA ASN A 256 19.94 -12.68 17.38
C ASN A 256 19.77 -13.25 18.81
N PRO A 257 20.84 -13.42 19.60
CA PRO A 257 20.72 -13.94 20.97
C PRO A 257 20.00 -12.96 21.91
N ASP A 258 19.93 -11.67 21.56
CA ASP A 258 19.26 -10.63 22.34
C ASP A 258 17.80 -10.44 21.93
N PHE A 259 17.27 -11.28 21.03
CA PHE A 259 15.89 -11.20 20.58
C PHE A 259 14.93 -11.39 21.76
N LYS A 260 14.05 -10.40 21.99
CA LYS A 260 13.05 -10.43 23.06
C LYS A 260 11.66 -10.61 22.44
N PRO A 261 11.08 -11.83 22.46
CA PRO A 261 9.78 -12.10 21.86
C PRO A 261 8.67 -11.21 22.40
N MET A 262 8.65 -10.94 23.72
CA MET A 262 7.61 -10.12 24.37
C MET A 262 7.68 -8.61 24.07
N ARG A 263 8.89 -8.05 23.89
CA ARG A 263 9.02 -6.66 23.39
C ARG A 263 8.46 -6.55 21.99
N ARG A 264 8.69 -7.61 21.20
CA ARG A 264 7.97 -7.79 19.96
C ARG A 264 6.47 -7.97 20.22
N THR A 265 5.94 -8.83 21.09
CA THR A 265 4.47 -9.01 21.24
C THR A 265 3.66 -7.74 21.55
N ILE A 266 4.28 -6.71 22.14
CA ILE A 266 3.66 -5.38 22.38
C ILE A 266 3.87 -4.41 21.19
N GLU A 267 4.97 -4.51 20.43
CA GLU A 267 5.27 -3.70 19.21
C GLU A 267 4.98 -4.42 17.86
N THR A 268 4.70 -5.72 17.92
CA THR A 268 4.67 -6.76 16.87
C THR A 268 4.07 -8.03 17.48
N ALA A 269 2.77 -7.97 17.81
CA ALA A 269 1.96 -9.15 17.55
C ALA A 269 2.37 -9.71 16.16
N PRO A 270 2.52 -11.03 15.97
CA PRO A 270 2.89 -11.55 14.66
C PRO A 270 1.90 -10.97 13.66
N LEU A 271 2.38 -10.07 12.81
CA LEU A 271 1.64 -9.76 11.60
C LEU A 271 1.75 -11.05 10.78
N ARG A 272 0.76 -11.96 10.96
CA ARG A 272 -0.07 -12.28 9.80
C ARG A 272 -0.22 -10.93 9.12
N ARG A 273 0.33 -10.71 7.90
CA ARG A 273 0.11 -9.44 7.16
C ARG A 273 -1.26 -8.94 7.60
N PRO A 274 -1.43 -7.70 8.11
CA PRO A 274 -2.79 -7.26 8.35
C PRO A 274 -3.39 -7.37 6.97
N VAL A 275 -4.15 -8.42 6.75
CA VAL A 275 -4.63 -8.71 5.42
C VAL A 275 -5.53 -7.53 5.24
N ARG A 276 -5.13 -6.60 4.36
CA ARG A 276 -5.92 -5.41 4.07
C ARG A 276 -7.08 -5.91 3.23
N LYS A 277 -7.93 -6.68 3.90
CA LYS A 277 -9.05 -7.41 3.38
C LYS A 277 -10.22 -6.50 3.59
N VAL A 278 -10.69 -5.95 2.49
CA VAL A 278 -11.90 -5.14 2.49
C VAL A 278 -13.03 -6.03 2.03
N ARG A 279 -13.89 -6.42 2.96
CA ARG A 279 -15.16 -7.07 2.63
C ARG A 279 -16.14 -6.04 2.08
N VAL A 280 -16.61 -6.27 0.86
CA VAL A 280 -17.63 -5.44 0.21
C VAL A 280 -18.94 -6.23 0.07
N CYS A 281 -20.06 -5.54 0.25
CA CYS A 281 -21.41 -6.02 -0.01
C CYS A 281 -22.02 -5.16 -1.11
N LEU A 282 -22.34 -5.75 -2.26
CA LEU A 282 -22.94 -5.07 -3.41
C LEU A 282 -24.43 -5.38 -3.46
N ALA A 283 -25.28 -4.37 -3.32
CA ALA A 283 -26.73 -4.55 -3.33
C ALA A 283 -27.30 -4.48 -4.75
N GLN A 284 -27.62 -5.64 -5.33
CA GLN A 284 -28.39 -5.70 -6.56
C GLN A 284 -29.87 -5.47 -6.23
N TYR A 285 -30.27 -4.21 -6.33
CA TYR A 285 -31.50 -3.68 -5.76
C TYR A 285 -32.68 -3.79 -6.74
N MET A 286 -33.81 -4.38 -6.32
CA MET A 286 -34.98 -4.46 -7.19
C MET A 286 -35.84 -3.21 -7.11
N MET A 287 -36.04 -2.59 -8.27
CA MET A 287 -36.95 -1.49 -8.50
C MET A 287 -38.39 -2.00 -8.48
N ARG A 288 -39.19 -1.50 -7.53
CA ARG A 288 -40.59 -1.85 -7.32
C ARG A 288 -41.37 -0.61 -6.86
N PRO A 289 -42.68 -0.51 -7.17
CA PRO A 289 -43.49 0.62 -6.70
C PRO A 289 -43.48 0.73 -5.19
N VAL A 290 -43.37 1.96 -4.69
CA VAL A 290 -43.43 2.31 -3.27
C VAL A 290 -44.59 3.28 -3.02
N THR A 291 -45.13 3.24 -1.81
CA THR A 291 -46.21 4.12 -1.34
C THR A 291 -45.68 5.36 -0.64
N GLY A 292 -44.45 5.29 -0.13
CA GLY A 292 -43.79 6.38 0.56
C GLY A 292 -42.31 6.10 0.78
N TRP A 293 -41.64 7.06 1.43
CA TRP A 293 -40.22 6.95 1.75
C TRP A 293 -39.92 5.80 2.72
N ASP A 294 -40.86 5.46 3.59
CA ASP A 294 -40.65 4.42 4.61
C ASP A 294 -40.40 3.04 3.96
N ASP A 295 -41.01 2.76 2.80
CA ASP A 295 -40.76 1.54 2.02
C ASP A 295 -39.33 1.50 1.45
N VAL A 296 -38.81 2.66 1.03
CA VAL A 296 -37.41 2.79 0.56
C VAL A 296 -36.46 2.62 1.73
N GLU A 297 -36.77 3.22 2.88
CA GLU A 297 -35.98 3.07 4.11
C GLU A 297 -35.94 1.62 4.60
N GLU A 298 -37.07 0.90 4.57
CA GLU A 298 -37.12 -0.53 4.91
C GLU A 298 -36.26 -1.37 3.95
N SER A 299 -36.38 -1.11 2.65
CA SER A 299 -35.58 -1.81 1.63
C SER A 299 -34.08 -1.58 1.83
N VAL A 300 -33.66 -0.33 2.08
CA VAL A 300 -32.26 -0.01 2.37
C VAL A 300 -31.80 -0.62 3.69
N ALA A 301 -32.63 -0.58 4.73
CA ALA A 301 -32.31 -1.18 6.03
C ALA A 301 -32.07 -2.69 5.92
N PHE A 302 -32.81 -3.40 5.06
CA PHE A 302 -32.55 -4.80 4.75
C PHE A 302 -31.12 -5.03 4.25
N PHE A 303 -30.64 -4.25 3.28
CA PHE A 303 -29.28 -4.38 2.75
C PHE A 303 -28.21 -3.98 3.77
N VAL A 304 -28.45 -2.94 4.57
CA VAL A 304 -27.54 -2.54 5.66
C VAL A 304 -27.43 -3.63 6.72
N ASN A 305 -28.56 -4.19 7.17
CA ASN A 305 -28.59 -5.28 8.14
C ASN A 305 -27.91 -6.54 7.58
N THR A 306 -28.07 -6.81 6.29
CA THR A 306 -27.37 -7.91 5.60
C THR A 306 -25.86 -7.67 5.59
N ALA A 307 -25.41 -6.50 5.16
CA ALA A 307 -23.99 -6.13 5.15
C ALA A 307 -23.37 -6.26 6.54
N ASP A 308 -24.05 -5.80 7.59
CA ASP A 308 -23.65 -5.91 9.00
C ASP A 308 -23.55 -7.37 9.47
N ARG A 309 -24.59 -8.17 9.20
CA ARG A 309 -24.63 -9.59 9.55
C ARG A 309 -23.46 -10.38 8.95
N TYR A 310 -23.02 -10.00 7.76
CA TYR A 310 -21.86 -10.62 7.10
C TYR A 310 -20.53 -9.91 7.38
N ALA A 311 -20.49 -8.97 8.33
CA ALA A 311 -19.32 -8.21 8.74
C ALA A 311 -18.63 -7.50 7.55
N SER A 312 -19.43 -6.91 6.68
CA SER A 312 -18.94 -6.14 5.53
C SER A 312 -18.43 -4.79 5.98
N HIS A 313 -17.33 -4.33 5.38
CA HIS A 313 -16.78 -3.00 5.66
C HIS A 313 -17.47 -1.92 4.82
N PHE A 314 -17.82 -2.25 3.59
CA PHE A 314 -18.58 -1.40 2.69
C PHE A 314 -19.89 -2.06 2.26
N LEU A 315 -20.97 -1.29 2.26
CA LEU A 315 -22.16 -1.54 1.46
C LEU A 315 -22.17 -0.59 0.27
N VAL A 316 -22.46 -1.10 -0.93
CA VAL A 316 -22.64 -0.29 -2.13
C VAL A 316 -24.08 -0.42 -2.59
N LEU A 317 -24.78 0.70 -2.67
CA LEU A 317 -26.12 0.81 -3.23
C LEU A 317 -26.05 1.29 -4.69
N PRO A 318 -27.04 0.95 -5.53
CA PRO A 318 -27.07 1.37 -6.93
C PRO A 318 -27.27 2.86 -7.16
N GLU A 319 -26.92 3.31 -8.37
CA GLU A 319 -27.27 4.64 -8.86
C GLU A 319 -28.79 4.81 -8.87
N LEU A 320 -29.26 5.98 -8.46
CA LEU A 320 -30.65 6.43 -8.58
C LEU A 320 -31.71 5.44 -8.05
N PHE A 321 -31.37 4.56 -7.10
CA PHE A 321 -32.35 3.62 -6.53
C PHE A 321 -33.55 4.35 -5.89
N THR A 322 -33.37 5.59 -5.45
CA THR A 322 -34.44 6.46 -4.94
C THR A 322 -35.46 6.88 -6.00
N ALA A 323 -35.20 6.64 -7.29
CA ALA A 323 -36.15 6.89 -8.38
C ALA A 323 -37.45 6.06 -8.24
N GLN A 324 -37.48 5.03 -7.38
CA GLN A 324 -38.72 4.39 -6.94
C GLN A 324 -39.75 5.39 -6.40
N MET A 325 -39.31 6.51 -5.81
CA MET A 325 -40.21 7.54 -5.30
C MET A 325 -41.07 8.18 -6.39
N PHE A 326 -40.74 8.04 -7.67
CA PHE A 326 -41.64 8.43 -8.77
C PHE A 326 -43.00 7.72 -8.70
N SER A 327 -43.09 6.55 -8.06
CA SER A 327 -44.35 5.85 -7.81
C SER A 327 -45.30 6.60 -6.86
N THR A 328 -44.79 7.52 -6.06
CA THR A 328 -45.58 8.37 -5.14
C THR A 328 -46.03 9.68 -5.78
N MET A 329 -45.51 9.98 -6.97
CA MET A 329 -45.73 11.25 -7.65
C MET A 329 -46.86 11.11 -8.69
N PRO A 330 -47.60 12.19 -8.97
CA PRO A 330 -48.65 12.16 -9.99
C PRO A 330 -48.08 11.83 -11.38
N ALA A 331 -48.70 10.88 -12.09
CA ALA A 331 -48.19 10.36 -13.35
C ALA A 331 -48.18 11.40 -14.48
N GLU A 332 -49.00 12.45 -14.36
CA GLU A 332 -49.10 13.55 -15.31
C GLU A 332 -47.93 14.54 -15.24
N TRP A 333 -47.12 14.51 -14.17
CA TRP A 333 -45.96 15.39 -14.04
C TRP A 333 -44.93 15.15 -15.16
N GLU A 334 -44.30 16.24 -15.59
CA GLU A 334 -43.14 16.17 -16.49
C GLU A 334 -41.92 15.59 -15.75
N THR A 335 -41.08 14.83 -16.46
CA THR A 335 -39.89 14.18 -15.90
C THR A 335 -39.03 15.12 -15.05
N ARG A 336 -38.75 16.33 -15.54
CA ARG A 336 -37.95 17.33 -14.81
C ARG A 336 -38.60 17.75 -13.49
N LYS A 337 -39.93 17.87 -13.45
CA LYS A 337 -40.65 18.21 -12.23
C LYS A 337 -40.52 17.09 -11.20
N SER A 338 -40.70 15.84 -11.62
CA SER A 338 -40.51 14.67 -10.76
C SER A 338 -39.06 14.55 -10.26
N VAL A 339 -38.07 14.85 -11.10
CA VAL A 339 -36.65 14.88 -10.71
C VAL A 339 -36.36 15.99 -9.70
N MET A 340 -36.94 17.19 -9.86
CA MET A 340 -36.81 18.27 -8.87
C MET A 340 -37.46 17.92 -7.54
N GLU A 341 -38.63 17.28 -7.56
CA GLU A 341 -39.28 16.78 -6.35
C GLU A 341 -38.40 15.72 -5.67
N LEU A 342 -37.85 14.78 -6.44
CA LEU A 342 -36.93 13.78 -5.93
C LEU A 342 -35.69 14.44 -5.30
N ALA A 343 -35.11 15.45 -5.96
CA ALA A 343 -33.97 16.19 -5.44
C ALA A 343 -34.28 16.95 -4.13
N SER A 344 -35.53 17.32 -3.89
CA SER A 344 -35.96 17.95 -2.63
C SER A 344 -35.89 16.98 -1.44
N MET A 345 -35.89 15.67 -1.69
CA MET A 345 -35.79 14.62 -0.68
C MET A 345 -34.34 14.37 -0.22
N ALA A 346 -33.35 15.10 -0.75
CA ALA A 346 -31.94 14.84 -0.50
C ALA A 346 -31.54 14.92 0.98
N ASP A 347 -32.17 15.80 1.77
CA ASP A 347 -31.91 15.86 3.22
C ASP A 347 -32.44 14.62 3.95
N ARG A 348 -33.62 14.14 3.55
CA ARG A 348 -34.21 12.91 4.11
C ARG A 348 -33.35 11.69 3.75
N TYR A 349 -32.94 11.58 2.49
CA TYR A 349 -31.97 10.60 2.01
C TYR A 349 -30.68 10.58 2.83
N ARG A 350 -30.04 11.76 3.00
CA ARG A 350 -28.81 11.89 3.78
C ARG A 350 -29.02 11.51 5.24
N ALA A 351 -30.12 11.93 5.85
CA ALA A 351 -30.42 11.62 7.24
C ALA A 351 -30.61 10.11 7.47
N THR A 352 -31.41 9.45 6.61
CA THR A 352 -31.64 8.00 6.67
C THR A 352 -30.32 7.22 6.56
N LEU A 353 -29.56 7.43 5.47
CA LEU A 353 -28.31 6.66 5.26
C LEU A 353 -27.23 6.96 6.29
N ARG A 354 -27.12 8.21 6.76
CA ARG A 354 -26.19 8.58 7.84
C ARG A 354 -26.53 7.84 9.14
N ALA A 355 -27.81 7.80 9.53
CA ALA A 355 -28.25 7.09 10.72
C ALA A 355 -27.99 5.59 10.61
N LEU A 356 -28.23 5.01 9.43
CA LEU A 356 -27.94 3.59 9.15
C LEU A 356 -26.44 3.29 9.26
N ALA A 357 -25.58 4.08 8.62
CA ALA A 357 -24.12 3.91 8.64
C ALA A 357 -23.55 3.99 10.06
N MET A 358 -24.00 4.97 10.86
CA MET A 358 -23.56 5.12 12.25
C MET A 358 -24.00 3.95 13.13
N ARG A 359 -25.23 3.44 12.92
CA ARG A 359 -25.79 2.34 13.72
C ARG A 359 -25.09 1.02 13.44
N SER A 360 -24.85 0.70 12.17
CA SER A 360 -24.17 -0.55 11.77
C SER A 360 -22.64 -0.44 11.80
N ARG A 361 -22.09 0.78 11.91
CA ARG A 361 -20.64 1.07 11.83
C ARG A 361 -20.00 0.61 10.51
N ILE A 362 -20.73 0.77 9.40
CA ILE A 362 -20.33 0.37 8.06
C ILE A 362 -20.18 1.61 7.19
N TYR A 363 -19.22 1.59 6.25
CA TYR A 363 -19.18 2.59 5.19
C TYR A 363 -20.26 2.29 4.17
N ILE A 364 -21.15 3.25 3.91
CA ILE A 364 -22.17 3.09 2.88
C ILE A 364 -21.81 3.98 1.70
N VAL A 365 -21.46 3.37 0.56
CA VAL A 365 -21.55 4.03 -0.74
C VAL A 365 -23.02 4.04 -1.09
N GLY A 366 -23.69 5.15 -0.80
CA GLY A 366 -25.14 5.29 -0.84
C GLY A 366 -25.75 5.31 -2.23
N GLY A 367 -25.06 4.78 -3.24
CA GLY A 367 -25.44 4.96 -4.62
C GLY A 367 -25.46 6.44 -4.97
N THR A 368 -26.45 6.86 -5.74
CA THR A 368 -26.66 8.27 -6.05
C THR A 368 -28.06 8.75 -5.76
N HIS A 369 -28.17 10.07 -5.56
CA HIS A 369 -29.44 10.78 -5.41
C HIS A 369 -29.33 12.14 -6.10
N PRO A 370 -30.39 12.63 -6.79
CA PRO A 370 -30.38 13.96 -7.36
C PRO A 370 -30.19 15.04 -6.27
N THR A 371 -29.30 16.00 -6.49
CA THR A 371 -29.11 17.12 -5.56
C THR A 371 -29.33 18.46 -6.26
N LEU A 372 -30.04 19.37 -5.60
CA LEU A 372 -30.27 20.73 -6.10
C LEU A 372 -29.24 21.69 -5.49
N ARG A 373 -28.41 22.30 -6.33
CA ARG A 373 -27.46 23.36 -5.96
C ARG A 373 -27.59 24.51 -6.94
N GLU A 374 -27.81 25.73 -6.43
CA GLU A 374 -27.91 26.94 -7.24
C GLU A 374 -28.91 26.83 -8.42
N GLY A 375 -30.05 26.19 -8.18
CA GLY A 375 -31.09 25.97 -9.21
C GLY A 375 -30.72 24.93 -10.28
N ARG A 376 -29.63 24.17 -10.09
CA ARG A 376 -29.18 23.10 -10.99
C ARG A 376 -29.24 21.75 -10.28
N VAL A 377 -29.70 20.74 -11.00
CA VAL A 377 -29.75 19.36 -10.51
C VAL A 377 -28.49 18.60 -10.93
N TYR A 378 -27.95 17.81 -10.02
CA TYR A 378 -26.79 16.95 -10.24
C TYR A 378 -27.10 15.53 -9.81
N ASN A 379 -26.59 14.54 -10.53
CA ASN A 379 -26.56 13.14 -10.08
C ASN A 379 -25.34 12.96 -9.16
N THR A 380 -25.58 12.83 -7.86
CA THR A 380 -24.53 12.88 -6.84
C THR A 380 -24.43 11.56 -6.10
N ALA A 381 -23.26 10.92 -6.18
CA ALA A 381 -22.92 9.80 -5.31
C ALA A 381 -22.55 10.27 -3.91
N HIS A 382 -22.88 9.46 -2.91
CA HIS A 382 -22.62 9.77 -1.52
C HIS A 382 -21.85 8.65 -0.82
N LEU A 383 -20.86 9.02 -0.01
CA LEU A 383 -20.15 8.13 0.90
C LEU A 383 -20.49 8.53 2.34
N PHE A 384 -21.14 7.63 3.07
CA PHE A 384 -21.47 7.79 4.47
C PHE A 384 -20.48 6.99 5.31
N THR A 385 -19.83 7.63 6.28
CA THR A 385 -18.86 6.95 7.15
C THR A 385 -19.50 6.47 8.46
N PRO A 386 -18.89 5.49 9.14
CA PRO A 386 -19.32 5.05 10.48
C PRO A 386 -19.37 6.18 11.52
N SER A 387 -18.55 7.23 11.34
CA SER A 387 -18.54 8.42 12.21
C SER A 387 -19.71 9.37 11.95
N GLY A 388 -20.43 9.16 10.85
CA GLY A 388 -21.55 9.99 10.40
C GLY A 388 -21.13 11.15 9.50
N SER A 389 -19.91 11.15 8.97
CA SER A 389 -19.49 12.11 7.94
C SER A 389 -20.09 11.72 6.58
N ILE A 390 -20.34 12.72 5.73
CA ILE A 390 -20.91 12.52 4.39
C ILE A 390 -19.96 13.18 3.39
N TYR A 391 -19.53 12.41 2.40
CA TYR A 391 -18.73 12.88 1.26
C TYR A 391 -19.48 12.64 -0.04
N THR A 392 -19.15 13.38 -1.10
CA THR A 392 -19.92 13.37 -2.34
C THR A 392 -19.06 13.41 -3.59
N GLN A 393 -19.42 12.60 -4.58
CA GLN A 393 -18.87 12.65 -5.93
C GLN A 393 -20.00 12.89 -6.93
N ASP A 394 -19.97 14.03 -7.62
CA ASP A 394 -20.88 14.28 -8.73
C ASP A 394 -20.47 13.44 -9.94
N GLN A 395 -21.45 12.90 -10.66
CA GLN A 395 -21.21 12.23 -11.92
C GLN A 395 -20.61 13.21 -12.93
N LEU A 396 -19.47 12.83 -13.51
CA LEU A 396 -18.70 13.73 -14.38
C LEU A 396 -19.18 13.65 -15.82
N HIS A 397 -19.54 12.45 -16.27
CA HIS A 397 -20.02 12.19 -17.62
C HIS A 397 -21.50 11.81 -17.59
N LEU A 398 -22.35 12.72 -18.10
CA LEU A 398 -23.80 12.48 -18.17
C LEU A 398 -24.21 11.86 -19.51
N PRO A 399 -24.99 10.76 -19.48
CA PRO A 399 -25.75 10.26 -20.61
C PRO A 399 -26.67 11.32 -21.22
N VAL A 400 -27.11 11.07 -22.47
CA VAL A 400 -27.97 12.00 -23.21
C VAL A 400 -29.30 12.22 -22.50
N GLU A 401 -29.91 11.16 -21.97
CA GLU A 401 -31.19 11.21 -21.27
C GLU A 401 -31.11 12.06 -20.00
N GLU A 402 -30.16 11.77 -19.09
CA GLU A 402 -29.99 12.55 -17.85
C GLU A 402 -29.78 14.04 -18.13
N ARG A 403 -29.03 14.37 -19.19
CA ARG A 403 -28.79 15.75 -19.60
C ARG A 403 -30.03 16.41 -20.22
N ARG A 404 -30.73 15.72 -21.12
CA ARG A 404 -31.82 16.31 -21.92
C ARG A 404 -33.17 16.22 -21.22
N GLU A 405 -33.50 15.05 -20.70
CA GLU A 405 -34.81 14.73 -20.14
C GLU A 405 -34.86 15.09 -18.66
N TRP A 406 -33.85 14.70 -17.87
CA TRP A 406 -33.81 14.97 -16.43
C TRP A 406 -33.24 16.35 -16.10
N GLY A 407 -32.55 16.98 -17.06
CA GLY A 407 -32.03 18.35 -16.94
C GLY A 407 -30.82 18.48 -16.01
N MET A 408 -30.07 17.39 -15.82
CA MET A 408 -28.92 17.35 -14.91
C MET A 408 -27.68 18.03 -15.50
N ARG A 409 -26.78 18.45 -14.61
CA ARG A 409 -25.49 19.06 -14.93
C ARG A 409 -24.33 18.16 -14.54
N PRO A 410 -23.26 18.10 -15.36
CA PRO A 410 -22.09 17.31 -15.02
C PRO A 410 -21.36 17.93 -13.81
N GLY A 411 -20.75 17.06 -13.01
CA GLY A 411 -19.78 17.45 -12.00
C GLY A 411 -18.48 17.99 -12.61
N HIS A 412 -17.64 18.55 -11.74
CA HIS A 412 -16.36 19.14 -12.14
C HIS A 412 -15.16 18.51 -11.42
N ASP A 413 -15.31 18.17 -10.14
CA ASP A 413 -14.20 17.76 -9.28
C ASP A 413 -14.07 16.25 -9.20
N MET A 414 -12.83 15.75 -9.23
CA MET A 414 -12.49 14.34 -9.01
C MET A 414 -12.04 14.14 -7.57
N HIS A 415 -12.74 13.31 -6.81
CA HIS A 415 -12.41 13.01 -5.42
C HIS A 415 -11.89 11.59 -5.24
N LEU A 416 -10.76 11.46 -4.55
CA LEU A 416 -10.24 10.20 -4.04
C LEU A 416 -10.36 10.18 -2.52
N TYR A 417 -11.10 9.22 -1.98
CA TYR A 417 -11.38 9.15 -0.55
C TYR A 417 -10.36 8.23 0.12
N GLU A 418 -9.57 8.78 1.03
CA GLU A 418 -8.67 8.02 1.89
C GLU A 418 -9.41 7.60 3.15
N THR A 419 -9.73 6.31 3.26
CA THR A 419 -10.32 5.70 4.45
C THR A 419 -9.26 4.91 5.21
N PRO A 420 -9.49 4.56 6.49
CA PRO A 420 -8.63 3.62 7.22
C PRO A 420 -8.50 2.23 6.57
N LEU A 421 -9.42 1.87 5.66
CA LEU A 421 -9.46 0.58 4.99
C LEU A 421 -8.68 0.58 3.67
N GLY A 422 -8.69 1.72 2.98
CA GLY A 422 -7.96 1.95 1.72
C GLY A 422 -8.43 3.18 0.98
N ARG A 423 -7.74 3.48 -0.12
CA ARG A 423 -8.09 4.60 -0.99
C ARG A 423 -9.12 4.18 -2.02
N ILE A 424 -10.28 4.81 -1.98
CA ILE A 424 -11.43 4.44 -2.81
C ILE A 424 -11.87 5.61 -3.67
N ALA A 425 -12.24 5.31 -4.92
CA ALA A 425 -12.89 6.24 -5.83
C ALA A 425 -14.33 5.79 -6.10
N ILE A 426 -15.19 6.73 -6.48
CA ILE A 426 -16.55 6.43 -6.94
C ILE A 426 -16.66 6.95 -8.37
N GLN A 427 -16.99 6.07 -9.32
CA GLN A 427 -17.28 6.44 -10.71
C GLN A 427 -18.72 6.08 -11.00
N VAL A 428 -19.57 7.08 -11.21
CA VAL A 428 -21.01 6.87 -11.38
C VAL A 428 -21.28 6.41 -12.81
N SER A 429 -21.75 5.16 -12.94
CA SER A 429 -22.33 4.63 -14.16
C SER A 429 -21.49 4.91 -15.40
N TYR A 430 -21.90 5.86 -16.24
CA TYR A 430 -21.22 6.23 -17.48
C TYR A 430 -19.75 6.64 -17.28
N ASP A 431 -19.37 7.15 -16.10
CA ASP A 431 -18.00 7.54 -15.77
C ASP A 431 -16.98 6.41 -15.96
N ILE A 432 -17.35 5.15 -15.74
CA ILE A 432 -16.41 4.01 -15.84
C ILE A 432 -15.96 3.73 -17.28
N GLN A 433 -16.73 4.20 -18.26
CA GLN A 433 -16.44 3.98 -19.68
C GLN A 433 -15.23 4.81 -20.15
N PHE A 434 -14.87 5.87 -19.42
CA PHE A 434 -13.77 6.79 -19.75
C PHE A 434 -12.46 6.32 -19.10
N PRO A 435 -11.50 5.75 -19.87
CA PRO A 435 -10.29 5.14 -19.34
C PRO A 435 -9.39 6.12 -18.59
N GLU A 436 -9.34 7.37 -19.02
CA GLU A 436 -8.50 8.42 -18.44
C GLU A 436 -8.87 8.66 -16.98
N LEU A 437 -10.17 8.63 -16.66
CA LEU A 437 -10.67 8.92 -15.32
C LEU A 437 -10.20 7.88 -14.30
N THR A 438 -10.37 6.59 -14.60
CA THR A 438 -9.88 5.51 -13.73
C THR A 438 -8.36 5.53 -13.63
N ARG A 439 -7.67 5.85 -14.74
CA ARG A 439 -6.20 5.96 -14.73
C ARG A 439 -5.70 7.09 -13.84
N LEU A 440 -6.37 8.24 -13.85
CA LEU A 440 -6.05 9.37 -12.97
C LEU A 440 -6.27 9.02 -11.50
N TYR A 441 -7.36 8.32 -11.17
CA TYR A 441 -7.58 7.80 -9.82
C TYR A 441 -6.51 6.79 -9.40
N ALA A 442 -6.17 5.83 -10.25
CA ALA A 442 -5.15 4.82 -9.97
C ALA A 442 -3.76 5.43 -9.80
N LEU A 443 -3.38 6.41 -10.64
CA LEU A 443 -2.15 7.19 -10.47
C LEU A 443 -2.12 7.98 -9.16
N SER A 444 -3.28 8.39 -8.67
CA SER A 444 -3.44 9.08 -7.38
C SER A 444 -3.48 8.11 -6.17
N GLY A 445 -3.32 6.81 -6.44
CA GLY A 445 -3.22 5.77 -5.42
C GLY A 445 -4.54 5.07 -5.11
N ALA A 446 -5.56 5.12 -5.98
CA ALA A 446 -6.77 4.32 -5.80
C ALA A 446 -6.46 2.82 -5.74
N GLU A 447 -7.19 2.12 -4.87
CA GLU A 447 -7.10 0.67 -4.69
C GLU A 447 -8.42 -0.01 -5.05
N ILE A 448 -9.55 0.67 -4.80
CA ILE A 448 -10.90 0.20 -5.12
C ILE A 448 -11.64 1.33 -5.85
N VAL A 449 -12.33 0.98 -6.93
CA VAL A 449 -13.29 1.86 -7.60
C VAL A 449 -14.68 1.28 -7.42
N PHE A 450 -15.57 2.03 -6.78
CA PHE A 450 -16.98 1.68 -6.68
C PHE A 450 -17.76 2.28 -7.85
N VAL A 451 -18.61 1.45 -8.46
CA VAL A 451 -19.38 1.83 -9.65
C VAL A 451 -20.87 1.56 -9.40
N PRO A 452 -21.58 2.49 -8.72
CA PRO A 452 -23.03 2.46 -8.74
C PRO A 452 -23.51 2.78 -10.16
N PHE A 453 -24.41 1.97 -10.71
CA PHE A 453 -24.95 2.16 -12.06
C PHE A 453 -26.45 1.87 -12.15
N SER A 454 -27.09 2.41 -13.17
CA SER A 454 -28.45 2.12 -13.58
C SER A 454 -28.48 2.04 -15.11
N THR A 455 -29.05 0.96 -15.64
CA THR A 455 -29.07 0.68 -17.08
C THR A 455 -30.37 -0.02 -17.46
N ASP A 456 -30.95 0.32 -18.60
CA ASP A 456 -32.26 -0.20 -19.03
C ASP A 456 -32.18 -1.63 -19.55
N GLU A 457 -31.24 -1.89 -20.45
CA GLU A 457 -31.12 -3.15 -21.17
C GLU A 457 -29.77 -3.85 -20.97
N ARG A 458 -29.74 -5.13 -21.36
CA ARG A 458 -28.54 -5.95 -21.33
C ARG A 458 -27.38 -5.36 -22.14
N ILE A 459 -27.68 -4.68 -23.25
CA ILE A 459 -26.65 -4.04 -24.09
C ILE A 459 -25.97 -2.88 -23.37
N ASP A 460 -26.72 -2.13 -22.58
CA ASP A 460 -26.21 -1.00 -21.80
C ASP A 460 -25.36 -1.48 -20.63
N TYR A 461 -25.86 -2.50 -19.92
CA TYR A 461 -25.10 -3.19 -18.88
C TYR A 461 -23.76 -3.70 -19.41
N HIS A 462 -23.71 -4.32 -20.59
CA HIS A 462 -22.45 -4.84 -21.14
C HIS A 462 -21.40 -3.75 -21.40
N ARG A 463 -21.81 -2.50 -21.69
CA ARG A 463 -20.86 -1.38 -21.79
C ARG A 463 -20.23 -1.07 -20.43
N VAL A 464 -21.06 -0.96 -19.39
CA VAL A 464 -20.59 -0.71 -18.01
C VAL A 464 -19.72 -1.86 -17.52
N ARG A 465 -20.21 -3.09 -17.64
CA ARG A 465 -19.52 -4.32 -17.22
C ARG A 465 -18.16 -4.49 -17.87
N THR A 466 -18.11 -4.45 -19.20
CA THR A 466 -16.88 -4.72 -19.97
C THR A 466 -15.83 -3.65 -19.69
N THR A 467 -16.25 -2.39 -19.63
CA THR A 467 -15.31 -1.30 -19.31
C THR A 467 -14.84 -1.38 -17.87
N ALA A 468 -15.72 -1.63 -16.89
CA ALA A 468 -15.34 -1.85 -15.49
C ALA A 468 -14.30 -2.97 -15.32
N GLN A 469 -14.49 -4.09 -16.01
CA GLN A 469 -13.53 -5.20 -15.99
C GLN A 469 -12.18 -4.79 -16.62
N ALA A 470 -12.21 -4.08 -17.75
CA ALA A 470 -10.99 -3.54 -18.36
C ALA A 470 -10.27 -2.57 -17.41
N ARG A 471 -11.00 -1.70 -16.70
CA ARG A 471 -10.41 -0.75 -15.74
C ARG A 471 -9.73 -1.44 -14.56
N ALA A 472 -10.26 -2.55 -14.07
CA ALA A 472 -9.61 -3.33 -13.02
C ALA A 472 -8.23 -3.86 -13.47
N ILE A 473 -8.17 -4.38 -14.71
CA ILE A 473 -6.98 -4.97 -15.32
C ILE A 473 -5.95 -3.89 -15.67
N GLU A 474 -6.33 -2.89 -16.47
CA GLU A 474 -5.41 -1.87 -17.01
C GLU A 474 -4.77 -0.99 -15.92
N ASN A 475 -5.43 -0.85 -14.77
CA ASN A 475 -5.01 0.05 -13.71
C ASN A 475 -4.53 -0.67 -12.45
N SER A 476 -4.54 -2.01 -12.43
CA SER A 476 -4.16 -2.82 -11.27
C SER A 476 -4.92 -2.38 -9.99
N VAL A 477 -6.25 -2.30 -10.09
CA VAL A 477 -7.18 -1.95 -8.98
C VAL A 477 -8.36 -2.93 -8.93
N TYR A 478 -9.07 -2.97 -7.81
CA TYR A 478 -10.38 -3.63 -7.78
C TYR A 478 -11.46 -2.68 -8.31
N VAL A 479 -12.43 -3.23 -9.04
CA VAL A 479 -13.63 -2.48 -9.46
C VAL A 479 -14.84 -3.25 -8.98
N ALA A 480 -15.69 -2.61 -8.18
CA ALA A 480 -16.88 -3.21 -7.61
C ALA A 480 -18.12 -2.44 -8.08
N MET A 481 -18.93 -3.08 -8.93
CA MET A 481 -20.09 -2.46 -9.57
C MET A 481 -21.40 -3.06 -9.09
N THR A 482 -22.41 -2.21 -8.92
CA THR A 482 -23.74 -2.66 -8.51
C THR A 482 -24.81 -1.77 -9.10
N GLY A 483 -25.94 -2.38 -9.44
CA GLY A 483 -27.00 -1.71 -10.17
C GLY A 483 -28.38 -2.17 -9.79
N THR A 484 -29.37 -1.44 -10.30
CA THR A 484 -30.78 -1.75 -10.15
C THR A 484 -31.21 -2.89 -11.08
N VAL A 485 -32.23 -3.63 -10.66
CA VAL A 485 -32.91 -4.67 -11.47
C VAL A 485 -34.42 -4.50 -11.39
N GLY A 486 -35.16 -5.13 -12.29
CA GLY A 486 -36.62 -5.02 -12.30
C GLY A 486 -37.12 -3.72 -12.94
N ASN A 487 -38.42 -3.46 -12.87
CA ASN A 487 -39.04 -2.40 -13.66
C ASN A 487 -40.02 -1.60 -12.82
N LEU A 488 -40.06 -0.28 -13.04
CA LEU A 488 -41.12 0.58 -12.52
C LEU A 488 -42.10 0.90 -13.64
N PRO A 489 -43.35 0.38 -13.58
CA PRO A 489 -44.40 0.76 -14.53
C PRO A 489 -44.90 2.17 -14.18
N ASN A 490 -44.15 3.19 -14.61
CA ASN A 490 -44.52 4.61 -14.52
C ASN A 490 -44.25 5.32 -15.86
N ARG A 491 -44.65 6.60 -15.98
CA ARG A 491 -44.51 7.37 -17.23
C ARG A 491 -43.05 7.61 -17.64
N SER A 492 -42.11 7.49 -16.70
CA SER A 492 -40.67 7.61 -16.95
C SER A 492 -40.04 6.30 -17.44
N TYR A 493 -40.80 5.21 -17.56
CA TYR A 493 -40.37 3.92 -18.12
C TYR A 493 -39.00 3.46 -17.60
N VAL A 494 -38.82 3.45 -16.28
CA VAL A 494 -37.54 3.03 -15.68
C VAL A 494 -37.43 1.50 -15.76
N LEU A 495 -36.88 1.03 -16.87
CA LEU A 495 -36.41 -0.35 -17.06
C LEU A 495 -35.08 -0.50 -16.33
N ASN A 496 -34.83 -1.69 -15.76
CA ASN A 496 -33.53 -1.94 -15.15
C ASN A 496 -33.04 -3.36 -15.46
N TYR A 497 -31.89 -3.41 -16.11
CA TYR A 497 -31.08 -4.59 -16.26
C TYR A 497 -29.80 -4.41 -15.46
N GLY A 498 -29.47 -5.39 -14.62
CA GLY A 498 -28.31 -5.31 -13.74
C GLY A 498 -27.76 -6.66 -13.35
N GLN A 499 -26.45 -6.70 -13.18
CA GLN A 499 -25.73 -7.80 -12.56
C GLN A 499 -24.56 -7.20 -11.77
N ALA A 500 -24.58 -7.34 -10.45
CA ALA A 500 -23.54 -6.87 -9.56
C ALA A 500 -22.30 -7.75 -9.70
N ALA A 501 -21.11 -7.14 -9.69
CA ALA A 501 -19.86 -7.84 -9.91
C ALA A 501 -18.67 -7.15 -9.22
N VAL A 502 -17.68 -7.95 -8.84
CA VAL A 502 -16.37 -7.51 -8.40
C VAL A 502 -15.34 -8.00 -9.42
N PHE A 503 -14.66 -7.07 -10.07
CA PHE A 503 -13.55 -7.35 -10.98
C PHE A 503 -12.20 -7.12 -10.31
N THR A 504 -11.24 -7.90 -10.75
CA THR A 504 -9.86 -7.90 -10.25
C THR A 504 -8.90 -7.58 -11.39
N PRO A 505 -7.62 -7.28 -11.09
CA PRO A 505 -6.58 -7.45 -12.08
C PRO A 505 -6.51 -8.91 -12.56
N SER A 506 -5.80 -9.14 -13.67
CA SER A 506 -5.67 -10.47 -14.29
C SER A 506 -4.22 -10.92 -14.19
N ASP A 507 -3.93 -11.75 -13.19
CA ASP A 507 -2.61 -12.33 -12.92
C ASP A 507 -2.76 -13.49 -11.93
N PHE A 508 -1.69 -14.24 -11.64
CA PHE A 508 -1.68 -15.41 -10.76
C PHE A 508 -2.19 -15.15 -9.33
N PHE A 509 -2.17 -13.90 -8.89
CA PHE A 509 -2.69 -13.49 -7.57
C PHE A 509 -4.21 -13.35 -7.53
N PHE A 510 -4.91 -13.50 -8.67
CA PHE A 510 -6.33 -13.22 -8.84
C PHE A 510 -7.07 -14.38 -9.53
N PRO A 511 -8.41 -14.39 -9.50
CA PRO A 511 -9.20 -15.38 -10.23
C PRO A 511 -8.91 -15.38 -11.75
N PRO A 512 -8.96 -16.56 -12.40
CA PRO A 512 -8.55 -16.72 -13.80
C PRO A 512 -9.39 -15.90 -14.80
N ASN A 513 -10.63 -15.56 -14.46
CA ASN A 513 -11.54 -14.76 -15.28
C ASN A 513 -11.58 -13.27 -14.86
N ALA A 514 -10.62 -12.82 -14.04
CA ALA A 514 -10.56 -11.46 -13.51
C ALA A 514 -11.85 -11.01 -12.78
N THR A 515 -12.58 -11.96 -12.19
CA THR A 515 -13.87 -11.72 -11.51
C THR A 515 -13.87 -12.45 -10.17
N ALA A 516 -13.97 -11.72 -9.07
CA ALA A 516 -13.96 -12.28 -7.71
C ALA A 516 -15.35 -12.66 -7.19
N GLY A 517 -16.40 -12.07 -7.75
CA GLY A 517 -17.78 -12.41 -7.42
C GLY A 517 -18.73 -11.76 -8.42
N GLU A 518 -19.84 -12.43 -8.71
CA GLU A 518 -20.87 -11.96 -9.65
C GLU A 518 -22.24 -12.49 -9.18
N ALA A 519 -23.30 -11.70 -9.33
CA ALA A 519 -24.67 -12.11 -9.05
C ALA A 519 -25.31 -12.83 -10.25
N ASP A 520 -26.47 -13.45 -10.02
CA ASP A 520 -27.36 -13.82 -11.12
C ASP A 520 -27.94 -12.54 -11.77
N PRO A 521 -28.01 -12.45 -13.11
CA PRO A 521 -28.59 -11.28 -13.77
C PRO A 521 -30.06 -11.08 -13.41
N ASN A 522 -30.44 -9.83 -13.12
CA ASN A 522 -31.82 -9.41 -12.86
C ASN A 522 -32.52 -10.03 -11.64
N VAL A 523 -31.77 -10.51 -10.65
CA VAL A 523 -32.32 -11.08 -9.40
C VAL A 523 -32.01 -10.17 -8.22
N GLU A 524 -32.97 -9.86 -7.35
CA GLU A 524 -32.68 -9.13 -6.10
C GLU A 524 -31.76 -9.97 -5.21
N THR A 525 -30.54 -9.49 -4.97
CA THR A 525 -29.54 -10.24 -4.18
C THR A 525 -28.39 -9.36 -3.72
N VAL A 526 -27.44 -9.95 -2.99
CA VAL A 526 -26.17 -9.32 -2.64
C VAL A 526 -24.99 -10.14 -3.13
N VAL A 527 -23.92 -9.46 -3.55
CA VAL A 527 -22.60 -10.08 -3.74
C VAL A 527 -21.71 -9.68 -2.57
N ILE A 528 -21.21 -10.66 -1.83
CA ILE A 528 -20.29 -10.44 -0.70
C ILE A 528 -18.94 -11.02 -1.07
N THR A 529 -17.91 -10.18 -1.06
CA THR A 529 -16.57 -10.57 -1.53
C THR A 529 -15.48 -9.91 -0.68
N ASP A 530 -14.44 -10.67 -0.37
CA ASP A 530 -13.25 -10.17 0.30
C ASP A 530 -12.22 -9.70 -0.74
N LEU A 531 -11.86 -8.42 -0.71
CA LEU A 531 -10.83 -7.84 -1.56
C LEU A 531 -9.49 -7.84 -0.83
N ASP A 532 -8.49 -8.58 -1.31
CA ASP A 532 -7.15 -8.56 -0.72
C ASP A 532 -6.30 -7.45 -1.34
N LEU A 533 -6.27 -6.29 -0.70
CA LEU A 533 -5.47 -5.16 -1.16
C LEU A 533 -3.95 -5.47 -1.13
N GLY A 534 -3.53 -6.51 -0.39
CA GLY A 534 -2.17 -7.02 -0.45
C GLY A 534 -1.83 -7.65 -1.80
N SER A 535 -2.80 -8.28 -2.47
CA SER A 535 -2.62 -8.85 -3.81
C SER A 535 -2.37 -7.78 -4.87
N LEU A 536 -2.93 -6.56 -4.73
CA LEU A 536 -2.63 -5.44 -5.63
C LEU A 536 -1.16 -5.03 -5.53
N VAL A 537 -0.61 -5.00 -4.31
CA VAL A 537 0.81 -4.70 -4.08
C VAL A 537 1.67 -5.77 -4.72
N GLN A 538 1.35 -7.05 -4.48
CA GLN A 538 2.08 -8.18 -5.08
C GLN A 538 2.06 -8.15 -6.60
N HIS A 539 0.91 -7.88 -7.22
CA HIS A 539 0.82 -7.80 -8.67
C HIS A 539 1.61 -6.62 -9.26
N ARG A 540 1.64 -5.47 -8.58
CA ARG A 540 2.46 -4.33 -9.03
C ARG A 540 3.97 -4.61 -8.94
N GLU A 541 4.40 -5.50 -8.05
CA GLU A 541 5.81 -5.85 -7.84
C GLU A 541 6.25 -7.06 -8.68
N LEU A 542 5.47 -8.14 -8.61
CA LEU A 542 5.81 -9.49 -9.09
C LEU A 542 4.95 -9.96 -10.26
N GLY A 543 3.98 -9.16 -10.69
CA GLY A 543 3.08 -9.54 -11.78
C GLY A 543 3.83 -9.72 -13.10
N ASP A 544 3.40 -10.71 -13.89
CA ASP A 544 3.96 -10.97 -15.23
C ASP A 544 3.70 -9.78 -16.18
N THR A 545 2.56 -9.10 -15.97
CA THR A 545 2.23 -7.86 -16.65
C THR A 545 2.05 -6.74 -15.63
N ARG A 546 2.70 -5.58 -15.82
CA ARG A 546 2.65 -4.46 -14.87
C ARG A 546 2.22 -3.15 -15.56
N PRO A 547 0.96 -3.03 -16.03
CA PRO A 547 0.49 -1.89 -16.83
C PRO A 547 0.64 -0.51 -16.19
N MET A 548 0.78 -0.44 -14.86
CA MET A 548 1.03 0.80 -14.14
C MET A 548 2.51 1.22 -14.15
N GLN A 549 3.43 0.24 -14.11
CA GLN A 549 4.87 0.48 -14.12
C GLN A 549 5.42 0.61 -15.54
N ASP A 550 4.92 -0.22 -16.47
CA ASP A 550 5.41 -0.30 -17.86
C ASP A 550 4.88 0.83 -18.76
N ARG A 551 4.24 1.84 -18.18
CA ARG A 551 3.84 3.05 -18.89
C ARG A 551 5.06 3.77 -19.46
N ARG A 552 4.85 4.47 -20.58
CA ARG A 552 5.88 5.24 -21.29
C ARG A 552 5.63 6.75 -21.16
N PRO A 553 5.88 7.36 -19.99
CA PRO A 553 5.72 8.80 -19.81
C PRO A 553 6.67 9.64 -20.66
N ASP A 554 7.70 9.01 -21.24
CA ASP A 554 8.57 9.59 -22.25
C ASP A 554 7.88 9.76 -23.62
N LEU A 555 6.81 9.00 -23.90
CA LEU A 555 6.04 9.07 -25.15
C LEU A 555 4.75 9.87 -25.02
N TYR A 556 4.12 9.85 -23.84
CA TYR A 556 2.86 10.55 -23.60
C TYR A 556 2.75 11.04 -22.16
N GLU A 557 2.04 12.15 -21.98
CA GLU A 557 1.65 12.66 -20.67
C GLU A 557 0.14 12.52 -20.50
N LEU A 558 -0.30 11.97 -19.36
CA LEU A 558 -1.71 11.95 -18.96
C LEU A 558 -1.84 12.77 -17.69
N ALA A 559 -2.42 13.96 -17.81
CA ALA A 559 -2.72 14.85 -16.71
C ALA A 559 -4.14 15.42 -16.88
N GLY A 560 -4.90 15.43 -15.79
CA GLY A 560 -6.19 16.13 -15.75
C GLY A 560 -5.98 17.63 -15.67
N ALA A 561 -6.82 18.42 -16.36
CA ALA A 561 -6.82 19.87 -16.21
C ALA A 561 -7.14 20.31 -14.76
N THR A 562 -7.99 19.52 -14.09
CA THR A 562 -8.24 19.60 -12.65
C THR A 562 -7.54 18.42 -11.97
N PRO A 563 -6.76 18.63 -10.90
CA PRO A 563 -6.11 17.53 -10.19
C PRO A 563 -7.14 16.69 -9.40
N VAL A 564 -6.83 15.41 -9.20
CA VAL A 564 -7.59 14.57 -8.28
C VAL A 564 -7.38 15.06 -6.85
N ARG A 565 -8.47 15.38 -6.16
CA ARG A 565 -8.45 15.86 -4.78
C ARG A 565 -8.52 14.69 -3.83
N ILE A 566 -7.48 14.54 -2.99
CA ILE A 566 -7.47 13.56 -1.90
C ILE A 566 -8.31 14.12 -0.75
N VAL A 567 -9.29 13.35 -0.30
CA VAL A 567 -10.21 13.68 0.80
C VAL A 567 -10.05 12.64 1.89
N HIS A 568 -9.66 13.05 3.10
CA HIS A 568 -9.56 12.14 4.24
C HIS A 568 -10.96 11.86 4.79
N ALA A 569 -11.40 10.60 4.69
CA ALA A 569 -12.72 10.14 5.09
C ALA A 569 -12.60 9.25 6.34
N GLU A 570 -12.76 9.87 7.51
CA GLU A 570 -12.68 9.22 8.85
C GLU A 570 -13.97 8.53 9.31
#